data_AF-A0A0G0WIV2-F1
#
_entry.id   AF-A0A0G0WIV2-F1
#
_cell.length_a   1.000
_cell.length_b   1.000
_cell.length_c   1.000
_cell.angle_alpha   90.00
_cell.angle_beta   90.00
_cell.angle_gamma   90.00
#
_symmetry.space_group_name_H-M   'P 1'
#
loop_
_entity.id
_entity.type
_entity.pdbx_description
1 polymer ?
#
loop_
_entity_poly.entity_id
_entity_poly.type
_entity_poly.pdbx_seq_one_letter_code
_entity_poly.pdbx_strand_id
1 'polypeptide(L)'
;MNFRFLKKLNLNKLLIITGTIVLVLTIIFIVWWNKEIVINNGINVVDKDGTFKSPITGLNCPSADVRPISIMLASDIEAMPLSGISQADMVFEMPVDPTGITRFMAIFQCEKPKEIGSVRSARNDFIPLAAGLGTIYAHWGGEHGALEKLDSHIVDNIDALKYEGEIFYRKAGTRPPQFFVSYY
;
A
#
# COMPACT_ATOMS: atom_id res chain seq x y z
N MET A 1 -50.85 -5.51 -28.28
CA MET A 1 -51.53 -6.52 -27.43
C MET A 1 -52.81 -5.88 -26.89
N ASN A 2 -53.97 -6.31 -27.39
CA ASN A 2 -55.25 -5.62 -27.19
C ASN A 2 -55.85 -6.09 -25.85
N PHE A 3 -55.74 -5.28 -24.79
CA PHE A 3 -56.23 -5.62 -23.44
C PHE A 3 -57.77 -5.52 -23.36
N ARG A 4 -58.47 -6.38 -24.10
CA ARG A 4 -59.94 -6.58 -23.99
C ARG A 4 -60.37 -7.14 -22.62
N PHE A 5 -59.42 -7.58 -21.79
CA PHE A 5 -59.65 -8.10 -20.44
C PHE A 5 -59.93 -7.00 -19.40
N LEU A 6 -59.43 -5.77 -19.60
CA LEU A 6 -59.55 -4.67 -18.63
C LEU A 6 -60.95 -4.03 -18.59
N LYS A 7 -61.81 -4.24 -19.60
CA LYS A 7 -63.15 -3.63 -19.67
C LYS A 7 -64.20 -4.26 -18.74
N LYS A 8 -63.92 -5.41 -18.12
CA LYS A 8 -64.82 -6.09 -17.17
C LYS A 8 -64.40 -5.95 -15.70
N LEU A 9 -63.28 -5.29 -15.41
CA LEU A 9 -62.79 -5.10 -14.05
C LEU A 9 -63.27 -3.78 -13.48
N ASN A 10 -63.92 -3.84 -12.33
CA ASN A 10 -64.41 -2.68 -11.59
C ASN A 10 -63.21 -1.79 -11.19
N LEU A 11 -63.27 -0.49 -11.50
CA LEU A 11 -62.13 0.44 -11.37
C LEU A 11 -61.55 0.47 -9.94
N ASN A 12 -62.41 0.33 -8.93
CA ASN A 12 -62.00 0.23 -7.53
C ASN A 12 -61.19 -1.05 -7.25
N LYS A 13 -61.56 -2.18 -7.86
CA LYS A 13 -60.78 -3.42 -7.73
C LYS A 13 -59.42 -3.30 -8.41
N LEU A 14 -59.34 -2.60 -9.54
CA LEU A 14 -58.07 -2.37 -10.23
C LEU A 14 -57.12 -1.51 -9.38
N LEU A 15 -57.63 -0.42 -8.78
CA LEU A 15 -56.85 0.45 -7.88
C LEU A 15 -56.34 -0.30 -6.64
N ILE A 16 -57.17 -1.16 -6.05
CA ILE A 16 -56.78 -2.00 -4.90
C ILE A 16 -55.67 -2.99 -5.29
N ILE A 17 -55.79 -3.63 -6.46
CA ILE A 17 -54.79 -4.58 -6.97
C ILE A 17 -53.46 -3.87 -7.28
N THR A 18 -53.51 -2.70 -7.93
CA THR A 18 -52.29 -1.93 -8.19
C THR A 18 -51.64 -1.42 -6.91
N GLY A 19 -52.42 -0.97 -5.93
CA GLY A 19 -51.91 -0.51 -4.64
C GLY A 19 -51.24 -1.61 -3.84
N THR A 20 -51.83 -2.81 -3.83
CA THR A 20 -51.24 -3.99 -3.17
C THR A 20 -49.95 -4.44 -3.84
N ILE A 21 -49.86 -4.43 -5.17
CA ILE A 21 -48.62 -4.75 -5.90
C ILE A 21 -47.52 -3.76 -5.57
N VAL A 22 -47.81 -2.45 -5.57
CA VAL A 22 -46.81 -1.41 -5.23
C VAL A 22 -46.35 -1.55 -3.79
N LEU A 23 -47.25 -1.88 -2.87
CA LEU A 23 -46.92 -2.09 -1.46
C LEU A 23 -46.04 -3.32 -1.25
N VAL A 24 -46.30 -4.42 -1.95
CA VAL A 24 -45.45 -5.61 -1.91
C VAL A 24 -44.06 -5.34 -2.50
N LEU A 25 -43.98 -4.64 -3.64
CA LEU A 25 -42.71 -4.28 -4.26
C LEU A 25 -41.87 -3.34 -3.40
N THR A 26 -42.51 -2.37 -2.72
CA THR A 26 -41.81 -1.46 -1.79
C THR A 26 -41.28 -2.19 -0.56
N ILE A 27 -42.05 -3.13 0.01
CA ILE A 27 -41.57 -3.98 1.11
C ILE A 27 -40.38 -4.84 0.66
N ILE A 28 -40.46 -5.47 -0.51
CA ILE A 28 -39.35 -6.28 -1.07
C ILE A 28 -38.11 -5.41 -1.28
N PHE A 29 -38.28 -4.20 -1.81
CA PHE A 29 -37.18 -3.26 -2.03
C PHE A 29 -36.51 -2.85 -0.71
N ILE A 30 -37.28 -2.53 0.33
CA ILE A 30 -36.76 -2.18 1.66
C ILE A 30 -36.02 -3.36 2.29
N VAL A 31 -36.57 -4.57 2.21
CA VAL A 31 -35.94 -5.79 2.73
C VAL A 31 -34.65 -6.11 1.96
N TRP A 32 -34.62 -5.90 0.65
CA TRP A 32 -33.43 -6.10 -0.17
C TRP A 32 -32.35 -5.04 0.08
N TRP A 33 -32.75 -3.79 0.27
CA TRP A 33 -31.85 -2.66 0.56
C TRP A 33 -31.18 -2.77 1.92
N ASN A 34 -31.86 -3.34 2.93
CA ASN A 34 -31.32 -3.55 4.27
C ASN A 34 -30.50 -4.83 4.43
N LYS A 35 -30.28 -5.61 3.36
CA LYS A 35 -29.30 -6.69 3.43
C LYS A 35 -27.90 -6.10 3.36
N GLU A 36 -27.17 -6.17 4.46
CA GLU A 36 -25.73 -5.96 4.41
C GLU A 36 -25.12 -6.93 3.40
N ILE A 37 -24.39 -6.37 2.44
CA ILE A 37 -23.60 -7.17 1.51
C ILE A 37 -22.41 -7.69 2.30
N VAL A 38 -22.57 -8.86 2.91
CA VAL A 38 -21.45 -9.60 3.50
C VAL A 38 -20.64 -10.15 2.35
N ILE A 39 -19.59 -9.43 1.95
CA ILE A 39 -18.55 -9.96 1.07
C ILE A 39 -17.73 -10.95 1.90
N ASN A 40 -18.21 -12.19 2.00
CA ASN A 40 -17.37 -13.32 2.37
C ASN A 40 -16.52 -13.66 1.15
N ASN A 41 -15.53 -12.80 0.86
CA ASN A 41 -14.37 -13.27 0.12
C ASN A 41 -13.81 -14.39 1.00
N GLY A 42 -13.96 -15.65 0.57
CA GLY A 42 -13.36 -16.82 1.23
C GLY A 42 -11.82 -16.78 1.27
N ILE A 43 -11.23 -15.60 1.15
CA ILE A 43 -9.86 -15.28 1.46
C ILE A 43 -9.78 -15.00 2.97
N ASN A 44 -10.03 -16.04 3.76
CA ASN A 44 -9.21 -16.16 4.95
C ASN A 44 -7.81 -16.50 4.39
N VAL A 45 -6.92 -15.51 4.25
CA VAL A 45 -5.46 -15.78 4.13
C VAL A 45 -4.96 -16.26 5.50
N VAL A 46 -5.63 -17.27 6.01
CA VAL A 46 -5.19 -18.06 7.14
C VAL A 46 -5.10 -19.43 6.50
N ASP A 47 -3.92 -19.71 5.93
CA ASP A 47 -3.58 -21.08 5.61
C ASP A 47 -3.85 -21.93 6.86
N LYS A 48 -4.22 -23.20 6.65
CA LYS A 48 -4.63 -24.14 7.70
C LYS A 48 -3.63 -24.29 8.86
N ASP A 49 -2.44 -23.69 8.74
CA ASP A 49 -1.34 -23.68 9.70
C ASP A 49 -1.27 -22.41 10.58
N GLY A 50 -2.17 -21.44 10.41
CA GLY A 50 -2.16 -20.19 11.21
C GLY A 50 -1.06 -19.20 10.84
N THR A 51 -0.35 -19.42 9.74
CA THR A 51 0.69 -18.52 9.23
C THR A 51 0.11 -17.55 8.20
N PHE A 52 0.24 -16.25 8.47
CA PHE A 52 -0.08 -15.23 7.48
C PHE A 52 0.93 -15.25 6.33
N LYS A 53 0.45 -14.97 5.12
CA LYS A 53 1.30 -14.82 3.93
C LYS A 53 1.49 -13.36 3.58
N SER A 54 2.70 -13.01 3.15
CA SER A 54 2.98 -11.68 2.65
C SER A 54 2.19 -11.42 1.35
N PRO A 55 1.51 -10.28 1.21
CA PRO A 55 0.93 -9.86 -0.07
C PRO A 55 1.99 -9.52 -1.13
N ILE A 56 3.24 -9.28 -0.72
CA ILE A 56 4.34 -8.91 -1.61
C ILE A 56 5.02 -10.16 -2.18
N THR A 57 5.43 -11.09 -1.30
CA THR A 57 6.21 -12.28 -1.70
C THR A 57 5.38 -13.53 -1.88
N GLY A 58 4.17 -13.58 -1.30
CA GLY A 58 3.35 -14.80 -1.22
C GLY A 58 3.90 -15.87 -0.26
N LEU A 59 5.02 -15.60 0.42
CA LEU A 59 5.65 -16.51 1.38
C LEU A 59 5.08 -16.33 2.79
N ASN A 60 5.34 -17.32 3.65
CA ASN A 60 4.97 -17.25 5.06
C ASN A 60 5.69 -16.09 5.75
N CYS A 61 4.92 -15.23 6.39
CA CYS A 61 5.38 -13.96 6.94
C CYS A 61 4.61 -13.66 8.22
N PRO A 62 5.22 -13.90 9.41
CA PRO A 62 4.55 -13.66 10.68
C PRO A 62 4.09 -12.20 10.87
N SER A 63 4.75 -11.25 10.22
CA SER A 63 4.46 -9.82 10.24
C SER A 63 3.73 -9.31 9.00
N ALA A 64 2.96 -10.18 8.32
CA ALA A 64 2.21 -9.78 7.12
C ALA A 64 1.13 -8.71 7.38
N ASP A 65 0.70 -8.55 8.63
CA ASP A 65 -0.22 -7.52 9.11
C ASP A 65 0.47 -6.17 9.36
N VAL A 66 1.80 -6.14 9.46
CA VAL A 66 2.58 -4.93 9.66
C VAL A 66 2.71 -4.18 8.33
N ARG A 67 2.56 -2.86 8.41
CA ARG A 67 2.78 -1.96 7.27
C ARG A 67 4.24 -2.05 6.79
N PRO A 68 4.50 -2.34 5.51
CA PRO A 68 5.87 -2.42 5.01
C PRO A 68 6.58 -1.07 5.02
N ILE A 69 7.91 -1.09 5.06
CA ILE A 69 8.76 0.09 4.97
C ILE A 69 9.56 -0.01 3.66
N SER A 70 9.56 1.07 2.87
CA SER A 70 10.41 1.22 1.70
C SER A 70 11.56 2.17 2.02
N ILE A 71 12.78 1.81 1.63
CA ILE A 71 13.98 2.55 2.00
C ILE A 71 14.81 2.81 0.75
N MET A 72 15.14 4.08 0.54
CA MET A 72 16.01 4.50 -0.56
C MET A 72 17.47 4.13 -0.27
N LEU A 73 18.11 3.44 -1.20
CA LEU A 73 19.46 2.91 -1.07
C LEU A 73 20.37 3.32 -2.24
N ALA A 74 21.66 3.39 -1.96
CA ALA A 74 22.71 3.61 -2.95
C ALA A 74 22.88 2.42 -3.88
N SER A 75 23.18 2.67 -5.16
CA SER A 75 23.74 1.65 -6.06
C SER A 75 25.22 1.93 -6.41
N ASP A 76 25.79 3.00 -5.85
CA ASP A 76 27.17 3.42 -6.07
C ASP A 76 28.14 2.30 -5.65
N ILE A 77 29.17 2.01 -6.47
CA ILE A 77 30.21 1.01 -6.13
C ILE A 77 30.88 1.35 -4.79
N GLU A 78 31.07 2.63 -4.49
CA GLU A 78 31.68 3.10 -3.24
C GLU A 78 30.83 2.80 -1.99
N ALA A 79 29.52 2.62 -2.17
CA ALA A 79 28.59 2.28 -1.08
C ALA A 79 28.44 0.77 -0.90
N MET A 80 29.05 -0.05 -1.77
CA MET A 80 29.01 -1.50 -1.65
C MET A 80 30.06 -1.99 -0.63
N PRO A 81 29.75 -3.05 0.14
CA PRO A 81 28.49 -3.79 0.16
C PRO A 81 27.37 -3.06 0.92
N LEU A 82 26.14 -3.17 0.41
CA LEU A 82 24.95 -2.66 1.09
C LEU A 82 24.56 -3.56 2.27
N SER A 83 24.15 -2.93 3.37
CA SER A 83 23.65 -3.59 4.57
C SER A 83 22.15 -3.85 4.45
N GLY A 84 21.72 -5.06 4.83
CA GLY A 84 20.31 -5.44 4.93
C GLY A 84 19.58 -5.69 3.60
N ILE A 85 20.11 -5.29 2.44
CA ILE A 85 19.39 -5.41 1.16
C ILE A 85 19.01 -6.86 0.79
N SER A 86 19.80 -7.86 1.20
CA SER A 86 19.49 -9.28 0.96
C SER A 86 18.26 -9.78 1.71
N GLN A 87 17.81 -9.02 2.72
CA GLN A 87 16.64 -9.31 3.55
C GLN A 87 15.39 -8.54 3.06
N ALA A 88 15.48 -7.86 1.92
CA ALA A 88 14.36 -7.14 1.35
C ALA A 88 13.39 -8.12 0.67
N ASP A 89 12.09 -7.90 0.87
CA ASP A 89 11.02 -8.65 0.22
C ASP A 89 10.89 -8.30 -1.27
N MET A 90 11.23 -7.07 -1.63
CA MET A 90 11.23 -6.57 -3.00
C MET A 90 12.23 -5.43 -3.16
N VAL A 91 12.89 -5.35 -4.30
CA VAL A 91 13.83 -4.27 -4.63
C VAL A 91 13.53 -3.72 -6.02
N PHE A 92 13.38 -2.40 -6.11
CA PHE A 92 13.29 -1.68 -7.38
C PHE A 92 14.62 -1.00 -7.67
N GLU A 93 15.16 -1.19 -8.87
CA GLU A 93 16.26 -0.39 -9.40
C GLU A 93 15.73 0.49 -10.53
N MET A 94 15.95 1.80 -10.44
CA MET A 94 15.54 2.73 -11.48
C MET A 94 16.61 3.82 -11.69
N PRO A 95 16.73 4.35 -12.93
CA PRO A 95 17.55 5.51 -13.19
C PRO A 95 17.01 6.73 -12.43
N VAL A 96 17.93 7.54 -11.89
CA VAL A 96 17.62 8.72 -11.07
C VAL A 96 18.14 10.02 -11.68
N ASP A 97 18.87 9.91 -12.77
CA ASP A 97 19.34 11.03 -13.57
C ASP A 97 19.44 10.67 -15.06
N PRO A 98 19.57 11.66 -15.95
CA PRO A 98 19.72 11.42 -17.38
C PRO A 98 21.03 10.73 -17.78
N THR A 99 22.01 10.66 -16.87
CA THR A 99 23.33 10.07 -17.14
C THR A 99 23.36 8.55 -16.95
N GLY A 100 22.27 7.99 -16.42
CA GLY A 100 22.09 6.54 -16.24
C GLY A 100 22.52 6.04 -14.88
N ILE A 101 22.76 6.93 -13.90
CA ILE A 101 22.97 6.50 -12.51
C ILE A 101 21.64 5.96 -11.99
N THR A 102 21.69 4.82 -11.30
CA THR A 102 20.52 4.19 -10.69
C THR A 102 20.48 4.44 -9.18
N ARG A 103 19.34 4.11 -8.56
CA ARG A 103 19.25 3.88 -7.11
C ARG A 103 18.33 2.70 -6.86
N PHE A 104 18.47 2.12 -5.67
CA PHE A 104 17.58 1.07 -5.21
C PHE A 104 16.51 1.65 -4.28
N MET A 105 15.32 1.07 -4.32
CA MET A 105 14.33 1.16 -3.25
C MET A 105 14.00 -0.25 -2.78
N ALA A 106 14.41 -0.57 -1.57
CA ALA A 106 14.20 -1.88 -0.96
C ALA A 106 13.00 -1.83 -0.02
N ILE A 107 12.14 -2.83 -0.09
CA ILE A 107 10.92 -2.96 0.72
C ILE A 107 11.08 -4.09 1.71
N PHE A 108 10.71 -3.83 2.95
CA PHE A 108 10.83 -4.74 4.07
C PHE A 108 9.48 -4.84 4.78
N GLN A 109 8.98 -6.06 4.94
CA GLN A 109 7.75 -6.41 5.65
C GLN A 109 7.99 -7.62 6.55
N CYS A 110 8.60 -8.68 6.02
CA CYS A 110 8.72 -9.96 6.68
C CYS A 110 9.99 -10.11 7.49
N GLU A 111 11.11 -9.65 6.92
CA GLU A 111 12.37 -9.60 7.63
C GLU A 111 12.62 -8.23 8.26
N LYS A 112 13.27 -8.24 9.42
CA LYS A 112 13.67 -7.04 10.16
C LYS A 112 15.20 -7.05 10.30
N PRO A 113 15.93 -6.62 9.26
CA PRO A 113 17.39 -6.53 9.33
C PRO A 113 17.80 -5.59 10.46
N LYS A 114 18.90 -5.87 11.17
CA LYS A 114 19.38 -4.99 12.25
C LYS A 114 19.79 -3.60 11.75
N GLU A 115 20.18 -3.54 10.49
CA GLU A 115 20.75 -2.38 9.86
C GLU A 115 20.49 -2.41 8.37
N ILE A 116 20.15 -1.25 7.81
CA ILE A 116 19.91 -1.06 6.39
C ILE A 116 20.71 0.16 5.91
N GLY A 117 21.41 0.02 4.80
CA GLY A 117 22.14 1.13 4.20
C GLY A 117 23.01 0.70 3.00
N SER A 118 23.66 1.61 2.30
CA SER A 118 23.67 3.05 2.57
C SER A 118 22.40 3.75 2.09
N VAL A 119 21.73 4.49 2.98
CA VAL A 119 20.52 5.27 2.69
C VAL A 119 20.86 6.44 1.75
N ARG A 120 19.91 6.78 0.87
CA ARG A 120 20.02 7.84 -0.13
C ARG A 120 18.78 8.71 -0.20
N SER A 121 18.90 9.78 -0.97
CA SER A 121 17.85 10.77 -1.17
C SER A 121 16.65 10.22 -1.95
N ALA A 122 15.48 10.71 -1.57
CA ALA A 122 14.23 10.51 -2.28
C ALA A 122 14.29 11.06 -3.72
N ARG A 123 13.55 10.38 -4.60
CA ARG A 123 13.35 10.74 -6.00
C ARG A 123 11.87 10.62 -6.36
N ASN A 124 11.40 11.51 -7.22
CA ASN A 124 9.99 11.60 -7.61
C ASN A 124 9.43 10.29 -8.16
N ASP A 125 10.22 9.53 -8.92
CA ASP A 125 9.77 8.31 -9.60
C ASP A 125 9.47 7.16 -8.63
N PHE A 126 10.07 7.17 -7.43
CA PHE A 126 9.89 6.13 -6.42
C PHE A 126 8.66 6.38 -5.53
N ILE A 127 8.20 7.62 -5.40
CA ILE A 127 7.05 7.99 -4.54
C ILE A 127 5.77 7.25 -4.96
N PRO A 128 5.38 7.18 -6.25
CA PRO A 128 4.21 6.43 -6.67
C PRO A 128 4.30 4.93 -6.36
N LEU A 129 5.50 4.34 -6.39
CA LEU A 129 5.69 2.93 -6.03
C LEU A 129 5.48 2.72 -4.53
N ALA A 130 6.07 3.58 -3.70
CA ALA A 130 5.88 3.56 -2.25
C ALA A 130 4.40 3.76 -1.88
N ALA A 131 3.70 4.66 -2.57
CA ALA A 131 2.28 4.92 -2.39
C ALA A 131 1.41 3.72 -2.80
N GLY A 132 1.68 3.14 -3.98
CA GLY A 132 0.92 2.00 -4.52
C GLY A 132 1.04 0.75 -3.66
N LEU A 133 2.17 0.58 -2.96
CA LEU A 133 2.41 -0.51 -2.03
C LEU A 133 2.02 -0.16 -0.57
N GLY A 134 1.52 1.05 -0.32
CA GLY A 134 1.10 1.49 1.01
C GLY A 134 2.23 1.50 2.04
N THR A 135 3.47 1.72 1.62
CA THR A 135 4.64 1.65 2.51
C THR A 135 4.85 2.92 3.32
N ILE A 136 5.67 2.86 4.36
CA ILE A 136 6.30 4.04 4.97
C ILE A 136 7.63 4.27 4.23
N TYR A 137 7.82 5.47 3.67
CA TYR A 137 8.94 5.77 2.78
C TYR A 137 10.10 6.44 3.54
N ALA A 138 11.19 5.72 3.77
CA ALA A 138 12.37 6.23 4.46
C ALA A 138 13.47 6.67 3.48
N HIS A 139 14.04 7.84 3.71
CA HIS A 139 15.00 8.46 2.80
C HIS A 139 15.94 9.43 3.53
N TRP A 140 17.00 9.87 2.85
CA TRP A 140 17.91 10.92 3.33
C TRP A 140 17.80 12.17 2.48
N GLY A 141 16.89 13.07 2.86
CA GLY A 141 16.53 14.23 2.04
C GLY A 141 16.03 13.82 0.66
N GLY A 142 15.99 14.77 -0.28
CA GLY A 142 15.39 14.51 -1.58
C GLY A 142 15.70 15.61 -2.58
N GLU A 143 15.35 15.37 -3.84
CA GLU A 143 15.22 16.48 -4.78
C GLU A 143 14.02 17.37 -4.39
N HIS A 144 14.06 18.63 -4.78
CA HIS A 144 13.08 19.63 -4.37
C HIS A 144 11.63 19.18 -4.62
N GLY A 145 11.30 18.75 -5.84
CA GLY A 145 9.94 18.29 -6.17
C GLY A 145 9.51 17.00 -5.45
N ALA A 146 10.46 16.14 -5.07
CA ALA A 146 10.15 14.96 -4.27
C ALA A 146 9.82 15.36 -2.83
N LEU A 147 10.61 16.28 -2.24
CA LEU A 147 10.36 16.79 -0.89
C LEU A 147 9.03 17.55 -0.81
N GLU A 148 8.69 18.38 -1.78
CA GLU A 148 7.38 19.06 -1.83
C GLU A 148 6.20 18.08 -1.82
N LYS A 149 6.32 16.96 -2.56
CA LYS A 149 5.29 15.92 -2.56
C LYS A 149 5.20 15.20 -1.22
N LEU A 150 6.34 14.91 -0.60
CA LEU A 150 6.40 14.23 0.70
C LEU A 150 5.89 15.13 1.84
N ASP A 151 6.20 16.43 1.79
CA ASP A 151 5.71 17.44 2.73
C ASP A 151 4.20 17.73 2.53
N SER A 152 3.65 17.49 1.32
CA SER A 152 2.21 17.50 1.09
C SER A 152 1.48 16.21 1.48
N HIS A 153 2.18 15.31 2.19
CA HIS A 153 1.63 14.06 2.74
C HIS A 153 1.05 13.09 1.71
N ILE A 154 1.62 13.02 0.50
CA ILE A 154 1.23 12.01 -0.49
C ILE A 154 1.53 10.58 -0.02
N VAL A 155 2.58 10.41 0.79
CA VAL A 155 3.00 9.14 1.42
C VAL A 155 3.61 9.47 2.79
N ASP A 156 3.30 8.65 3.79
CA ASP A 156 3.96 8.72 5.09
C ASP A 156 5.45 8.42 4.94
N ASN A 157 6.30 9.33 5.39
CA ASN A 157 7.73 9.24 5.14
C ASN A 157 8.55 9.58 6.38
N ILE A 158 9.77 9.06 6.40
CA ILE A 158 10.76 9.33 7.45
C ILE A 158 12.00 9.90 6.77
N ASP A 159 12.28 11.17 7.04
CA ASP A 159 13.45 11.87 6.51
C ASP A 159 14.59 11.85 7.52
N ALA A 160 15.71 11.22 7.14
CA ALA A 160 16.91 11.16 7.95
C ALA A 160 17.48 12.54 8.29
N LEU A 161 17.24 13.58 7.48
CA LEU A 161 17.67 14.95 7.81
C LEU A 161 16.97 15.50 9.06
N LYS A 162 15.77 14.99 9.38
CA LYS A 162 14.99 15.39 10.57
C LYS A 162 15.31 14.51 11.79
N TYR A 163 15.75 13.27 11.58
CA TYR A 163 15.95 12.24 12.61
C TYR A 163 17.39 11.68 12.67
N GLU A 164 18.38 12.44 12.20
CA GLU A 164 19.81 12.07 12.29
C GLU A 164 20.24 12.01 13.76
N GLY A 165 20.86 10.88 14.16
CA GLY A 165 21.34 10.65 15.52
C GLY A 165 20.38 9.86 16.43
N GLU A 166 19.13 9.68 16.00
CA GLU A 166 18.14 8.84 16.71
C GLU A 166 17.94 7.50 16.00
N ILE A 167 17.38 7.55 14.79
CA ILE A 167 17.00 6.36 14.00
C ILE A 167 18.00 6.14 12.86
N PHE A 168 18.58 7.23 12.35
CA PHE A 168 19.62 7.22 11.32
C PHE A 168 20.97 7.58 11.90
N TYR A 169 22.02 6.90 11.45
CA TYR A 169 23.38 7.10 11.93
C TYR A 169 24.43 6.97 10.84
N ARG A 170 25.61 7.55 11.10
CA ARG A 170 26.83 7.37 10.30
C ARG A 170 27.70 6.31 10.94
N LYS A 171 28.32 5.46 10.13
CA LYS A 171 29.38 4.55 10.60
C LYS A 171 30.73 5.25 10.62
N ALA A 172 31.52 4.94 11.65
CA ALA A 172 32.93 5.29 11.65
C ALA A 172 33.65 4.45 10.57
N GLY A 173 34.47 5.11 9.73
CA GLY A 173 35.28 4.44 8.71
C GLY A 173 34.63 4.33 7.32
N THR A 174 33.35 4.69 7.15
CA THR A 174 32.72 4.83 5.81
C THR A 174 32.94 6.23 5.24
N ARG A 175 33.26 6.34 3.94
CA ARG A 175 33.40 7.66 3.30
C ARG A 175 32.04 8.35 3.19
N PRO A 176 31.94 9.67 3.45
CA PRO A 176 30.73 10.42 3.19
C PRO A 176 30.34 10.37 1.71
N PRO A 177 29.03 10.44 1.36
CA PRO A 177 27.88 10.51 2.25
C PRO A 177 27.25 9.12 2.48
N GLN A 178 27.79 8.28 3.37
CA GLN A 178 27.20 6.97 3.69
C GLN A 178 26.44 6.98 5.02
N PHE A 179 25.25 6.41 5.00
CA PHE A 179 24.27 6.54 6.08
C PHE A 179 23.46 5.26 6.28
N PHE A 180 23.11 4.97 7.53
CA PHE A 180 22.47 3.71 7.90
C PHE A 180 21.26 4.00 8.76
N VAL A 181 20.27 3.12 8.70
CA VAL A 181 19.08 3.15 9.55
C VAL A 181 19.00 1.86 10.34
N SER A 182 18.66 1.94 11.63
CA SER A 182 18.34 0.75 12.43
C SER A 182 16.84 0.53 12.44
N TYR A 183 16.44 -0.74 12.48
CA TYR A 183 15.05 -1.17 12.47
C TYR A 183 14.41 -1.21 13.88
N TYR A 184 15.18 -0.84 14.92
CA TYR A 184 14.82 -0.89 16.35
C TYR A 184 14.87 0.50 16.99
#